data_AF-A0A109DGC9-F1
#
_entry.id   AF-A0A109DGC9-F1
#
_cell.length_a   1.000
_cell.length_b   1.000
_cell.length_c   1.000
_cell.angle_alpha   90.00
_cell.angle_beta   90.00
_cell.angle_gamma   90.00
#
_symmetry.space_group_name_H-M   'P 1'
#
loop_
_entity.id
_entity.type
_entity.pdbx_description
1 polymer ?
#
loop_
_entity_poly.entity_id
_entity_poly.type
_entity_poly.pdbx_seq_one_letter_code
_entity_poly.pdbx_strand_id
1 'polypeptide(L)'
;MFSWNIIGILIWVAIILYLVFIVQNIRQRRIKMIIKQHKRFSWPNMALNIVEIVVLLLAAGWMFNQTFMDNPDLEDANRITSSVKYEPLIMRTGAGNSSYVTINSAKKRYGSQTYTFYRDGSKVTIGSDYASIAYGNTALDVNAEKIPYVKKELAKMDKKYQRAYVAIYTAKYKRNWQNGIGMHAGHLATRYYLIRVPDSSFIKQEK
;
A
#
# COMPACT_ATOMS: atom_id res chain seq x y z
N MET A 1 14.23 19.28 6.45
CA MET A 1 12.91 19.27 5.77
C MET A 1 11.88 18.72 6.75
N PHE A 2 10.89 19.49 7.15
CA PHE A 2 9.81 19.00 8.02
C PHE A 2 8.98 17.97 7.26
N SER A 3 8.85 16.75 7.80
CA SER A 3 7.96 15.73 7.27
C SER A 3 6.56 15.95 7.82
N TRP A 4 5.55 15.97 6.96
CA TRP A 4 4.15 16.06 7.38
C TRP A 4 3.70 14.89 8.25
N ASN A 5 4.45 13.77 8.26
CA ASN A 5 4.22 12.63 9.14
C ASN A 5 4.32 12.99 10.63
N ILE A 6 4.95 14.12 10.99
CA ILE A 6 5.00 14.59 12.37
C ILE A 6 3.60 14.85 12.94
N ILE A 7 2.63 15.20 12.09
CA ILE A 7 1.23 15.39 12.50
C ILE A 7 0.65 14.08 13.03
N GLY A 8 0.82 12.98 12.30
CA GLY A 8 0.36 11.67 12.74
C GLY A 8 1.03 11.23 14.05
N ILE A 9 2.33 11.49 14.18
CA ILE A 9 3.08 11.21 15.42
C ILE A 9 2.52 12.02 16.60
N LEU A 10 2.26 13.32 16.41
CA LEU A 10 1.70 14.18 17.46
C LEU A 10 0.31 13.72 17.90
N ILE A 11 -0.53 13.26 16.96
CA ILE A 11 -1.86 12.71 17.27
C ILE A 11 -1.72 11.43 18.12
N TRP A 12 -0.82 10.52 17.76
CA TRP A 12 -0.55 9.33 18.58
C TRP A 12 -0.05 9.67 19.98
N VAL A 13 0.87 10.64 20.09
CA VAL A 13 1.35 11.12 21.40
C VAL A 13 0.19 11.70 22.23
N ALA A 14 -0.70 12.49 21.62
CA ALA A 14 -1.87 13.02 22.30
C ALA A 14 -2.82 11.92 22.79
N ILE A 15 -3.04 10.86 21.99
CA ILE A 15 -3.85 9.70 22.38
C ILE A 15 -3.22 8.97 23.58
N ILE A 16 -1.90 8.79 23.59
CA ILE A 16 -1.18 8.14 24.69
C ILE A 16 -1.26 8.98 25.97
N LEU A 17 -1.05 10.30 25.87
CA LEU A 17 -1.19 11.22 27.01
C LEU A 17 -2.63 11.21 27.55
N TYR A 18 -3.63 11.16 26.66
CA TYR A 18 -5.03 11.06 27.04
C TYR A 18 -5.35 9.73 27.75
N LEU A 19 -4.76 8.61 27.31
CA LEU A 19 -4.86 7.32 27.99
C LEU A 19 -4.30 7.39 29.42
N VAL A 20 -3.12 7.98 29.62
CA VAL A 20 -2.54 8.19 30.96
C VAL A 20 -3.45 9.08 31.82
N PHE A 21 -3.97 10.16 31.24
CA PHE A 21 -4.90 11.06 31.91
C PHE A 21 -6.16 10.33 32.37
N ILE A 22 -6.80 9.52 31.51
CA ILE A 22 -7.98 8.73 31.87
C ILE A 22 -7.65 7.79 33.04
N VAL A 23 -6.56 7.04 32.97
CA VAL A 23 -6.18 6.10 34.05
C VAL A 23 -5.99 6.83 35.37
N GLN A 24 -5.30 7.97 35.37
CA GLN A 24 -5.12 8.79 36.58
C GLN A 24 -6.46 9.35 37.08
N ASN A 25 -7.31 9.86 36.20
CA ASN A 25 -8.59 10.46 36.56
C ASN A 25 -9.57 9.44 37.15
N ILE A 26 -9.68 8.26 36.52
CA ILE A 26 -10.45 7.12 37.04
C ILE A 26 -9.94 6.73 38.43
N ARG A 27 -8.61 6.67 38.63
CA ARG A 27 -8.00 6.34 39.93
C ARG A 27 -8.36 7.38 40.99
N GLN A 28 -8.19 8.66 40.69
CA GLN A 28 -8.51 9.76 41.62
C GLN A 28 -9.99 9.76 42.00
N ARG A 29 -10.90 9.56 41.03
CA ARG A 29 -12.34 9.45 41.28
C ARG A 29 -12.69 8.27 42.16
N ARG A 30 -12.10 7.09 41.93
CA ARG A 30 -12.30 5.90 42.78
C ARG A 30 -11.82 6.13 44.22
N ILE A 31 -10.60 6.66 44.41
CA ILE A 31 -10.04 6.94 45.73
C ILE A 31 -10.91 7.95 46.50
N LYS A 32 -11.32 9.05 45.84
CA LYS A 32 -12.19 10.06 46.45
C LYS A 32 -13.55 9.49 46.87
N MET A 33 -14.12 8.58 46.10
CA MET A 33 -15.41 7.93 46.41
C MET A 33 -15.31 7.04 47.66
N ILE A 34 -14.23 6.25 47.74
CA ILE A 34 -14.00 5.32 48.86
C ILE A 34 -13.72 6.10 50.15
N ILE A 35 -12.81 7.08 50.10
CA ILE A 35 -12.31 7.75 51.31
C ILE A 35 -13.23 8.87 51.79
N LYS A 36 -13.71 9.75 50.88
CA LYS A 36 -14.50 10.93 51.29
C LYS A 36 -15.99 10.65 51.35
N GLN A 37 -16.51 9.86 50.41
CA GLN A 37 -17.94 9.65 50.27
C GLN A 37 -18.42 8.33 50.90
N HIS A 38 -17.51 7.44 51.30
CA HIS A 38 -17.82 6.11 51.85
C HIS A 38 -18.80 5.29 50.97
N LYS A 39 -18.86 5.62 49.67
CA LYS A 39 -19.73 4.96 48.69
C LYS A 39 -18.89 4.02 47.85
N ARG A 40 -19.33 2.75 47.77
CA ARG A 40 -18.70 1.75 46.89
C ARG A 40 -19.02 1.95 45.42
N PHE A 41 -20.12 2.63 45.10
CA PHE A 41 -20.61 2.75 43.71
C PHE A 41 -21.32 4.08 43.46
N SER A 42 -21.10 4.64 42.27
CA SER A 42 -21.73 5.87 41.80
C SER A 42 -21.98 5.77 40.29
N TRP A 43 -23.24 5.79 39.90
CA TRP A 43 -23.68 5.76 38.50
C TRP A 43 -23.10 6.89 37.64
N PRO A 44 -23.08 8.17 38.09
CA PRO A 44 -22.45 9.24 37.33
C PRO A 44 -20.97 8.99 37.03
N ASN A 45 -20.22 8.49 38.01
CA ASN A 45 -18.79 8.20 37.82
C ASN A 45 -18.58 7.01 36.87
N MET A 46 -19.48 6.01 36.90
CA MET A 46 -19.43 4.89 35.96
C MET A 46 -19.72 5.35 34.52
N ALA A 47 -20.76 6.15 34.32
CA ALA A 47 -21.09 6.69 33.00
C ALA A 47 -19.94 7.54 32.44
N LEU A 48 -19.33 8.40 33.26
CA LEU A 48 -18.20 9.24 32.85
C LEU A 48 -16.98 8.38 32.43
N ASN A 49 -16.67 7.32 33.19
CA ASN A 49 -15.59 6.40 32.83
C ASN A 49 -15.88 5.67 31.50
N ILE A 50 -17.12 5.25 31.27
CA ILE A 50 -17.52 4.60 30.01
C ILE A 50 -17.35 5.57 28.84
N VAL A 51 -17.81 6.81 28.98
CA VAL A 51 -17.66 7.84 27.92
C VAL A 51 -16.19 8.11 27.62
N GLU A 52 -15.35 8.30 28.63
CA GLU A 52 -13.90 8.50 28.44
C GLU A 52 -13.24 7.33 27.68
N ILE A 53 -13.59 6.08 28.03
CA ILE A 53 -13.07 4.88 27.35
C ILE A 53 -13.56 4.81 25.91
N VAL A 54 -14.86 5.06 25.67
CA VAL A 54 -15.43 5.03 24.32
C VAL A 54 -14.78 6.08 23.42
N VAL A 55 -14.59 7.31 23.92
CA VAL A 55 -13.91 8.38 23.18
C VAL A 55 -12.48 7.98 22.84
N LEU A 56 -11.74 7.39 23.78
CA LEU A 56 -10.39 6.90 23.54
C LEU A 56 -10.35 5.79 22.48
N LEU A 57 -11.27 4.83 22.55
CA LEU A 57 -11.34 3.73 21.57
C LEU A 57 -11.72 4.23 20.18
N LEU A 58 -12.65 5.19 20.08
CA LEU A 58 -13.01 5.80 18.79
C LEU A 58 -11.83 6.57 18.19
N ALA A 59 -11.12 7.38 19.00
CA ALA A 59 -9.95 8.12 18.54
C ALA A 59 -8.80 7.20 18.10
N ALA A 60 -8.49 6.18 18.91
CA ALA A 60 -7.45 5.21 18.61
C ALA A 60 -7.82 4.33 17.40
N GLY A 61 -9.07 3.89 17.30
CA GLY A 61 -9.56 3.09 16.18
C GLY A 61 -9.56 3.86 14.87
N TRP A 62 -10.02 5.11 14.89
CA TRP A 62 -9.96 6.00 13.73
C TRP A 62 -8.52 6.23 13.27
N MET A 63 -7.61 6.53 14.21
CA MET A 63 -6.21 6.77 13.88
C MET A 63 -5.50 5.52 13.39
N PHE A 64 -5.82 4.36 13.97
CA PHE A 64 -5.31 3.06 13.53
C PHE A 64 -5.73 2.77 12.08
N ASN A 65 -7.00 3.00 11.75
CA ASN A 65 -7.50 2.83 10.39
C ASN A 65 -6.76 3.74 9.39
N GLN A 66 -6.55 5.01 9.74
CA GLN A 66 -5.83 5.98 8.89
C GLN A 66 -4.33 5.65 8.72
N THR A 67 -3.71 5.00 9.70
CA THR A 67 -2.27 4.70 9.70
C THR A 67 -1.93 3.37 9.03
N PHE A 68 -2.79 2.35 9.21
CA PHE A 68 -2.45 0.97 8.84
C PHE A 68 -3.35 0.40 7.75
N MET A 69 -4.55 0.95 7.55
CA MET A 69 -5.56 0.42 6.63
C MET A 69 -5.87 1.38 5.47
N ASP A 70 -5.02 2.38 5.23
CA ASP A 70 -5.20 3.33 4.13
C ASP A 70 -5.00 2.64 2.78
N ASN A 71 -6.09 2.57 2.00
CA ASN A 71 -6.10 2.10 0.62
C ASN A 71 -6.52 3.27 -0.27
N PRO A 72 -5.57 4.10 -0.72
CA PRO A 72 -5.90 5.30 -1.45
C PRO A 72 -6.34 4.97 -2.88
N ASP A 73 -7.30 5.74 -3.38
CA ASP A 73 -7.69 5.68 -4.78
C ASP A 73 -6.52 6.14 -5.66
N LEU A 74 -6.13 5.32 -6.64
CA LEU A 74 -5.02 5.60 -7.54
C LEU A 74 -5.31 6.75 -8.51
N GLU A 75 -6.57 7.13 -8.67
CA GLU A 75 -7.01 8.28 -9.47
C GLU A 75 -7.09 9.59 -8.67
N ASP A 76 -6.98 9.53 -7.33
CA ASP A 76 -7.03 10.72 -6.48
C ASP A 76 -5.73 11.53 -6.58
N ALA A 77 -5.73 12.45 -7.53
CA ALA A 77 -4.63 13.38 -7.77
C ALA A 77 -4.39 14.36 -6.61
N ASN A 78 -5.29 14.51 -5.63
CA ASN A 78 -5.05 15.39 -4.47
C ASN A 78 -4.18 14.70 -3.40
N ARG A 79 -4.27 13.39 -3.29
CA ARG A 79 -3.51 12.59 -2.31
C ARG A 79 -2.29 11.93 -2.92
N ILE A 80 -2.32 11.57 -4.21
CA ILE A 80 -1.26 10.80 -4.87
C ILE A 80 -0.66 11.58 -6.04
N THR A 81 0.64 11.39 -6.24
CA THR A 81 1.32 11.67 -7.50
C THR A 81 1.70 10.33 -8.13
N SER A 82 1.19 10.08 -9.34
CA SER A 82 1.50 8.89 -10.12
C SER A 82 2.49 9.21 -11.25
N SER A 83 3.34 8.24 -11.57
CA SER A 83 4.20 8.30 -12.75
C SER A 83 4.38 6.91 -13.34
N VAL A 84 4.51 6.86 -14.66
CA VAL A 84 4.76 5.61 -15.40
C VAL A 84 6.13 5.69 -16.05
N LYS A 85 6.97 4.69 -15.78
CA LYS A 85 8.27 4.54 -16.44
C LYS A 85 8.23 3.33 -17.36
N TYR A 86 8.70 3.49 -18.59
CA TYR A 86 8.78 2.42 -19.58
C TYR A 86 10.23 2.02 -19.78
N GLU A 87 10.53 0.74 -19.65
CA GLU A 87 11.89 0.20 -19.79
C GLU A 87 11.87 -1.03 -20.70
N PRO A 88 12.82 -1.17 -21.64
CA PRO A 88 12.88 -2.34 -22.51
C PRO A 88 13.21 -3.61 -21.71
N LEU A 89 12.65 -4.73 -22.14
CA LEU A 89 13.00 -6.04 -21.60
C LEU A 89 14.20 -6.61 -22.33
N ILE A 90 15.09 -7.25 -21.58
CA ILE A 90 16.23 -7.97 -22.14
C ILE A 90 15.86 -9.44 -22.26
N MET A 91 15.99 -9.96 -23.48
CA MET A 91 15.76 -11.37 -23.75
C MET A 91 16.89 -12.21 -23.16
N ARG A 92 16.53 -13.25 -22.42
CA ARG A 92 17.51 -14.23 -21.97
C ARG A 92 17.69 -15.29 -23.04
N THR A 93 18.89 -15.36 -23.61
CA THR A 93 19.34 -16.44 -24.49
C THR A 93 20.18 -17.43 -23.67
N GLY A 94 19.73 -18.67 -23.54
CA GLY A 94 20.42 -19.72 -22.80
C GLY A 94 20.05 -21.10 -23.33
N ALA A 95 20.41 -22.19 -22.63
CA ALA A 95 20.00 -23.54 -23.04
C ALA A 95 18.45 -23.68 -23.03
N GLY A 96 17.85 -23.75 -24.22
CA GLY A 96 16.40 -23.80 -24.46
C GLY A 96 15.86 -22.57 -25.19
N ASN A 97 14.54 -22.37 -25.13
CA ASN A 97 13.87 -21.24 -25.81
C ASN A 97 14.25 -19.90 -25.17
N SER A 98 14.53 -18.91 -26.01
CA SER A 98 14.75 -17.52 -25.59
C SER A 98 13.48 -16.95 -24.96
N SER A 99 13.59 -16.34 -23.78
CA SER A 99 12.43 -15.84 -23.03
C SER A 99 12.71 -14.46 -22.44
N TYR A 100 11.66 -13.64 -22.37
CA TYR A 100 11.69 -12.32 -21.71
C TYR A 100 11.31 -12.42 -20.23
N VAL A 101 10.42 -13.35 -19.90
CA VAL A 101 9.88 -13.54 -18.55
C VAL A 101 9.88 -15.02 -18.19
N THR A 102 10.32 -15.32 -16.98
CA THR A 102 10.16 -16.62 -16.35
C THR A 102 9.06 -16.54 -15.29
N ILE A 103 8.06 -17.40 -15.39
CA ILE A 103 7.02 -17.59 -14.39
C ILE A 103 7.39 -18.79 -13.53
N ASN A 104 7.52 -18.59 -12.23
CA ASN A 104 7.66 -19.68 -11.26
C ASN A 104 6.38 -19.75 -10.42
N SER A 105 5.66 -20.86 -10.54
CA SER A 105 4.37 -21.07 -9.87
C SER A 105 4.56 -22.07 -8.72
N ALA A 106 4.65 -21.56 -7.50
CA ALA A 106 4.72 -22.44 -6.34
C ALA A 106 3.33 -23.10 -6.14
N LYS A 107 3.27 -24.43 -6.18
CA LYS A 107 2.07 -25.24 -5.84
C LYS A 107 1.79 -25.18 -4.33
N LYS A 108 1.51 -23.99 -3.80
CA LYS A 108 1.09 -23.78 -2.41
C LYS A 108 -0.44 -23.69 -2.34
N ARG A 109 -0.98 -23.88 -1.14
CA ARG A 109 -2.43 -23.82 -0.84
C ARG A 109 -3.10 -22.52 -1.33
N TYR A 110 -2.34 -21.43 -1.37
CA TYR A 110 -2.68 -20.18 -2.06
C TYR A 110 -1.75 -20.06 -3.25
N GLY A 111 -2.28 -20.15 -4.46
CA GLY A 111 -1.49 -20.09 -5.70
C GLY A 111 -0.79 -18.73 -5.79
N SER A 112 0.54 -18.74 -5.68
CA SER A 112 1.37 -17.54 -5.84
C SER A 112 2.30 -17.76 -7.01
N GLN A 113 2.24 -16.86 -7.99
CA GLN A 113 3.14 -16.84 -9.12
C GLN A 113 4.19 -15.75 -8.89
N THR A 114 5.42 -16.03 -9.32
CA THR A 114 6.48 -15.02 -9.35
C THR A 114 6.96 -14.86 -10.79
N TYR A 115 7.10 -13.61 -11.20
CA TYR A 115 7.60 -13.22 -12.51
C TYR A 115 9.02 -12.72 -12.37
N THR A 116 9.93 -13.35 -13.10
CA THR A 116 11.32 -12.96 -13.18
C THR A 116 11.63 -12.44 -14.58
N PHE A 117 12.14 -11.22 -14.68
CA PHE A 117 12.50 -10.59 -15.94
C PHE A 117 13.78 -9.77 -15.81
N TYR A 118 14.37 -9.43 -16.96
CA TYR A 118 15.64 -8.71 -17.02
C TYR A 118 15.45 -7.35 -17.68
N ARG A 119 16.11 -6.36 -17.10
CA ARG A 119 16.23 -4.99 -17.61
C ARG A 119 17.72 -4.66 -17.68
N ASP A 120 18.02 -3.49 -18.24
CA ASP A 120 19.40 -3.00 -18.33
C ASP A 120 20.14 -3.16 -16.99
N GLY A 121 21.16 -4.04 -17.00
CA GLY A 121 21.98 -4.40 -15.85
C GLY A 121 21.29 -5.06 -14.64
N SER A 122 19.99 -5.39 -14.68
CA SER A 122 19.27 -5.84 -13.48
C SER A 122 18.25 -6.97 -13.69
N LYS A 123 18.31 -7.97 -12.81
CA LYS A 123 17.28 -9.02 -12.66
C LYS A 123 16.21 -8.54 -11.67
N VAL A 124 14.94 -8.70 -12.04
CA VAL A 124 13.81 -8.40 -11.15
C VAL A 124 12.99 -9.65 -10.97
N THR A 125 12.57 -9.92 -9.73
CA THR A 125 11.63 -10.97 -9.38
C THR A 125 10.50 -10.35 -8.57
N ILE A 126 9.26 -10.55 -9.01
CA ILE A 126 8.08 -9.93 -8.39
C ILE A 126 6.91 -10.91 -8.32
N GLY A 127 6.09 -10.82 -7.28
CA GLY A 127 4.87 -11.62 -7.17
C GLY A 127 3.75 -11.13 -8.07
N SER A 128 2.81 -12.01 -8.41
CA SER A 128 1.62 -11.73 -9.20
C SER A 128 0.70 -10.64 -8.62
N ASP A 129 0.80 -10.36 -7.32
CA ASP A 129 0.00 -9.31 -6.68
C ASP A 129 0.38 -7.89 -7.16
N TYR A 130 1.62 -7.72 -7.63
CA TYR A 130 2.18 -6.43 -8.03
C TYR A 130 2.60 -6.38 -9.50
N ALA A 131 2.26 -7.40 -10.27
CA ALA A 131 2.66 -7.49 -11.65
C ALA A 131 1.68 -8.33 -12.47
N SER A 132 1.56 -8.01 -13.75
CA SER A 132 0.81 -8.80 -14.72
C SER A 132 1.55 -8.84 -16.04
N ILE A 133 1.24 -9.87 -16.82
CA ILE A 133 1.85 -10.08 -18.14
C ILE A 133 0.77 -9.88 -19.19
N ALA A 134 1.01 -8.97 -20.13
CA ALA A 134 0.16 -8.76 -21.30
C ALA A 134 0.92 -9.22 -22.55
N TYR A 135 0.35 -10.15 -23.32
CA TYR A 135 0.94 -10.68 -24.55
C TYR A 135 -0.01 -10.56 -25.74
N GLY A 136 0.50 -10.71 -26.96
CA GLY A 136 -0.31 -10.69 -28.18
C GLY A 136 -0.88 -9.31 -28.50
N ASN A 137 -2.17 -9.23 -28.83
CA ASN A 137 -2.80 -7.98 -29.29
C ASN A 137 -3.44 -7.13 -28.18
N THR A 138 -3.55 -7.67 -26.96
CA THR A 138 -4.06 -6.96 -25.78
C THR A 138 -2.92 -6.28 -25.04
N ALA A 139 -2.97 -4.95 -24.93
CA ALA A 139 -1.94 -4.16 -24.26
C ALA A 139 -2.06 -4.15 -22.72
N LEU A 140 -3.21 -4.60 -22.19
CA LEU A 140 -3.50 -4.66 -20.76
C LEU A 140 -4.03 -6.06 -20.41
N ASP A 141 -3.54 -6.60 -19.30
CA ASP A 141 -4.13 -7.76 -18.64
C ASP A 141 -5.32 -7.33 -17.76
N VAL A 142 -6.25 -8.25 -17.49
CA VAL A 142 -7.44 -7.98 -16.66
C VAL A 142 -7.06 -7.46 -15.27
N ASN A 143 -5.95 -7.93 -14.70
CA ASN A 143 -5.47 -7.45 -13.41
C ASN A 143 -4.83 -6.05 -13.50
N ALA A 144 -4.28 -5.69 -14.66
CA ALA A 144 -3.68 -4.38 -14.92
C ALA A 144 -4.71 -3.28 -15.17
N GLU A 145 -5.96 -3.63 -15.49
CA GLU A 145 -7.04 -2.67 -15.77
C GLU A 145 -7.43 -1.84 -14.53
N LYS A 146 -7.11 -2.35 -13.32
CA LYS A 146 -7.27 -1.62 -12.06
C LYS A 146 -6.30 -0.44 -11.91
N ILE A 147 -5.26 -0.38 -12.74
CA ILE A 147 -4.25 0.68 -12.71
C ILE A 147 -4.55 1.66 -13.86
N PRO A 148 -4.58 2.98 -13.61
CA PRO A 148 -4.95 3.99 -14.62
C PRO A 148 -3.83 4.24 -15.63
N TYR A 149 -3.47 3.24 -16.43
CA TYR A 149 -2.51 3.39 -17.53
C TYR A 149 -3.12 4.15 -18.71
N VAL A 150 -2.33 5.06 -19.31
CA VAL A 150 -2.76 5.78 -20.50
C VAL A 150 -2.64 4.88 -21.74
N LYS A 151 -3.76 4.34 -22.23
CA LYS A 151 -3.82 3.43 -23.39
C LYS A 151 -3.09 3.96 -24.63
N LYS A 152 -3.15 5.27 -24.88
CA LYS A 152 -2.46 5.92 -26.01
C LYS A 152 -0.94 5.83 -25.89
N GLU A 153 -0.40 5.97 -24.68
CA GLU A 153 1.04 5.84 -24.44
C GLU A 153 1.50 4.39 -24.55
N LEU A 154 0.72 3.44 -24.01
CA LEU A 154 1.00 2.02 -24.17
C LEU A 154 1.10 1.63 -25.64
N ALA A 155 0.16 2.08 -26.48
CA ALA A 155 0.20 1.83 -27.93
C ALA A 155 1.44 2.44 -28.61
N LYS A 156 1.91 3.61 -28.14
CA LYS A 156 3.15 4.24 -28.63
C LYS A 156 4.38 3.42 -28.23
N MET A 157 4.41 2.92 -27.00
CA MET A 157 5.51 2.09 -26.49
C MET A 157 5.53 0.68 -27.09
N ASP A 158 4.36 0.10 -27.38
CA ASP A 158 4.21 -1.14 -28.14
C ASP A 158 4.92 -1.06 -29.49
N LYS A 159 4.79 0.08 -30.20
CA LYS A 159 5.51 0.33 -31.46
C LYS A 159 7.00 0.55 -31.25
N LYS A 160 7.39 1.34 -30.24
CA LYS A 160 8.79 1.71 -29.97
C LYS A 160 9.66 0.53 -29.56
N TYR A 161 9.14 -0.33 -28.69
CA TYR A 161 9.88 -1.44 -28.09
C TYR A 161 9.43 -2.81 -28.63
N GLN A 162 8.72 -2.84 -29.75
CA GLN A 162 8.22 -4.08 -30.38
C GLN A 162 7.48 -5.00 -29.40
N ARG A 163 6.68 -4.41 -28.49
CA ARG A 163 5.95 -5.12 -27.43
C ARG A 163 6.83 -5.90 -26.43
N ALA A 164 8.11 -5.54 -26.29
CA ALA A 164 9.05 -6.12 -25.32
C ALA A 164 9.53 -5.06 -24.31
N TYR A 165 8.66 -4.67 -23.38
CA TYR A 165 8.96 -3.66 -22.36
C TYR A 165 8.18 -3.90 -21.08
N VAL A 166 8.58 -3.23 -20.00
CA VAL A 166 7.82 -3.17 -18.75
C VAL A 166 7.38 -1.75 -18.48
N ALA A 167 6.10 -1.57 -18.17
CA ALA A 167 5.53 -0.31 -17.71
C ALA A 167 5.38 -0.34 -16.18
N ILE A 168 6.20 0.46 -15.51
CA ILE A 168 6.30 0.54 -14.06
C ILE A 168 5.46 1.72 -13.61
N TYR A 169 4.27 1.43 -13.08
CA TYR A 169 3.44 2.42 -12.41
C TYR A 169 3.96 2.63 -11.00
N THR A 170 4.24 3.88 -10.63
CA THR A 170 4.65 4.27 -9.28
C THR A 170 3.73 5.36 -8.78
N ALA A 171 2.94 5.06 -7.76
CA ALA A 171 2.15 6.02 -7.02
C ALA A 171 2.86 6.35 -5.70
N LYS A 172 3.02 7.64 -5.42
CA LYS A 172 3.54 8.15 -4.15
C LYS A 172 2.55 9.08 -3.50
N TYR A 173 2.43 9.00 -2.18
CA TYR A 173 1.65 9.97 -1.42
C TYR A 173 2.29 11.35 -1.50
N LYS A 174 1.48 12.36 -1.79
CA LYS A 174 1.90 13.76 -1.75
C LYS A 174 2.32 14.16 -0.33
N ARG A 175 3.25 15.11 -0.27
CA ARG A 175 3.70 15.73 0.98
C ARG A 175 2.71 16.81 1.42
N ASN A 176 1.54 16.38 1.90
CA ASN A 176 0.51 17.26 2.44
C ASN A 176 0.13 16.82 3.87
N TRP A 177 -0.61 17.68 4.58
CA TRP A 177 -1.05 17.40 5.95
C TRP A 177 -2.00 16.21 6.03
N GLN A 178 -2.86 16.01 5.01
CA GLN A 178 -3.83 14.90 4.96
C GLN A 178 -3.14 13.54 4.99
N ASN A 179 -2.16 13.31 4.12
CA ASN A 179 -1.36 12.07 4.13
C ASN A 179 -0.42 12.01 5.34
N GLY A 180 -0.11 13.16 5.95
CA GLY A 180 0.69 13.27 7.17
C GLY A 180 -0.01 12.74 8.42
N ILE A 181 -1.36 12.79 8.46
CA ILE A 181 -2.15 12.18 9.54
C ILE A 181 -1.88 10.68 9.58
N GLY A 182 -2.01 9.97 8.46
CA GLY A 182 -1.70 8.53 8.36
C GLY A 182 -0.20 8.20 8.37
N MET A 183 0.69 9.19 8.51
CA MET A 183 2.15 9.02 8.41
C MET A 183 2.64 8.45 7.06
N HIS A 184 1.86 8.65 6.00
CA HIS A 184 2.15 8.16 4.65
C HIS A 184 2.78 9.23 3.75
N ALA A 185 2.91 10.49 4.20
CA ALA A 185 3.38 11.59 3.36
C ALA A 185 4.76 11.31 2.76
N GLY A 186 4.85 11.30 1.42
CA GLY A 186 6.07 11.01 0.68
C GLY A 186 6.47 9.54 0.58
N HIS A 187 5.70 8.62 1.18
CA HIS A 187 5.92 7.18 1.06
C HIS A 187 5.34 6.65 -0.27
N LEU A 188 5.78 5.46 -0.66
CA LEU A 188 5.26 4.76 -1.82
C LEU A 188 3.87 4.21 -1.48
N ALA A 189 2.86 4.59 -2.26
CA ALA A 189 1.49 4.10 -2.09
C ALA A 189 1.32 2.76 -2.80
N THR A 190 1.72 2.68 -4.05
CA THR A 190 1.62 1.45 -4.86
C THR A 190 2.67 1.46 -5.95
N ARG A 191 3.20 0.28 -6.25
CA ARG A 191 4.05 0.07 -7.42
C ARG A 191 3.56 -1.17 -8.15
N TYR A 192 3.26 -1.01 -9.44
CA TYR A 192 2.72 -2.09 -10.26
C TYR A 192 3.49 -2.22 -11.56
N TYR A 193 3.74 -3.46 -11.99
CA TYR A 193 4.56 -3.78 -13.15
C TYR A 193 3.70 -4.47 -14.21
N LEU A 194 3.42 -3.74 -15.28
CA LEU A 194 2.82 -4.33 -16.48
C LEU A 194 3.93 -4.79 -17.41
N ILE A 195 4.09 -6.10 -17.51
CA ILE A 195 5.12 -6.73 -18.34
C ILE A 195 4.52 -7.02 -19.71
N ARG A 196 4.98 -6.29 -20.74
CA ARG A 196 4.57 -6.51 -22.12
C ARG A 196 5.53 -7.48 -22.79
N VAL A 197 4.98 -8.57 -23.33
CA VAL A 197 5.72 -9.58 -24.08
C VAL A 197 5.13 -9.69 -25.48
N PRO A 198 5.93 -9.87 -26.55
CA PRO A 198 5.41 -9.91 -27.91
C PRO A 198 4.41 -11.05 -28.14
N ASP A 199 4.74 -12.23 -27.61
CA ASP A 199 3.96 -13.45 -27.76
C ASP A 199 4.13 -14.37 -26.54
N SER A 200 3.15 -15.24 -26.31
CA SER A 200 3.18 -16.24 -25.22
C SER A 200 4.38 -17.20 -25.29
N SER A 201 4.93 -17.44 -26.49
CA SER A 201 6.11 -18.28 -26.72
C SER A 201 7.38 -17.78 -26.03
N PHE A 202 7.47 -16.48 -25.72
CA PHE A 202 8.60 -15.88 -25.00
C PHE A 202 8.44 -15.92 -23.47
N ILE A 203 7.43 -16.61 -22.96
CA ILE A 203 7.18 -16.80 -21.53
C ILE A 203 7.63 -18.21 -21.16
N LYS A 204 8.63 -18.30 -20.27
CA LYS A 204 9.11 -19.59 -19.75
C LYS A 204 8.40 -19.92 -18.45
N GLN A 205 7.73 -21.06 -18.38
CA GLN A 205 7.19 -21.56 -17.11
C GLN A 205 8.20 -22.52 -16.45
N GLU A 206 8.64 -22.20 -15.25
CA GLU A 206 9.36 -23.13 -14.38
C GLU A 206 8.35 -24.01 -13.64
N LYS A 207 8.57 -25.33 -13.70
CA LYS A 207 7.73 -26.36 -13.07
C LYS A 207 7.97 -26.47 -11.58
#